data_AF-A0A7J7MNA8-F1
#
_entry.id   AF-A0A7J7MNA8-F1
#
_cell.length_a   1.000
_cell.length_b   1.000
_cell.length_c   1.000
_cell.angle_alpha   90.00
_cell.angle_beta   90.00
_cell.angle_gamma   90.00
#
_symmetry.space_group_name_H-M   'P 1'
#
loop_
_entity.id
_entity.type
_entity.pdbx_description
1 polymer ?
#
loop_
_entity_poly.entity_id
_entity_poly.type
_entity_poly.pdbx_seq_one_letter_code
_entity_poly.pdbx_strand_id
1 'polypeptide(L)'
;MAIYKWPRASIKEVEQIIRNFLWSGDPSVRKLVTVSWDKVCKPEEEGNLGILSLKYINMALMMKMGWGFLTSEESWADFFSAKFTKKNGETINYFKPSSIWNGLKGAIMTVENNSRWLIGNGHNIDFWRDCWGADYSLIEAVSVDPKIWRYLYVKLGSIIDHSGWCAPPMVADFLAEHGIDLRNLEVNRNLIDKRVWRHHTQGTFTVRCALDAIRSKNPKVWWNKFMHCQALYPMSKSFLWRVGQNVLATEDNLRRRGLSFPSRCSLCHIHSESIHHLLRDCGIVAPLWLGQKTRNDN
;
A
#
# COMPACT_ATOMS: atom_id res chain seq x y z
N MET A 1 0.22 -1.98 22.99
CA MET A 1 -0.16 -1.76 21.57
C MET A 1 -0.90 -0.43 21.50
N ALA A 2 -0.55 0.51 20.62
CA ALA A 2 -1.22 1.82 20.55
C ALA A 2 -2.56 1.69 19.80
N ILE A 3 -3.66 1.91 20.52
CA ILE A 3 -5.04 1.52 20.13
C ILE A 3 -5.78 2.62 19.35
N TYR A 4 -5.08 3.65 18.86
CA TYR A 4 -5.73 4.88 18.39
C TYR A 4 -5.21 5.40 17.06
N LYS A 5 -6.16 5.92 16.27
CA LYS A 5 -5.86 6.76 15.13
C LYS A 5 -5.14 8.02 15.61
N TRP A 6 -3.88 8.16 15.25
CA TRP A 6 -3.09 9.34 15.62
C TRP A 6 -3.68 10.64 15.07
N PRO A 7 -3.58 11.75 15.82
CA PRO A 7 -4.02 13.06 15.37
C PRO A 7 -3.32 13.48 14.07
N ARG A 8 -4.09 14.03 13.14
CA ARG A 8 -3.56 14.49 11.85
C ARG A 8 -2.52 15.61 12.00
N ALA A 9 -2.67 16.47 13.01
CA ALA A 9 -1.72 17.54 13.31
C ALA A 9 -0.35 16.97 13.69
N SER A 10 -0.31 16.03 14.64
CA SER A 10 0.93 15.36 15.07
C SER A 10 1.61 14.61 13.92
N ILE A 11 0.85 13.90 13.07
CA ILE A 11 1.43 13.27 11.87
C ILE A 11 2.09 14.31 10.96
N LYS A 12 1.40 15.44 10.70
CA LYS A 12 1.93 16.50 9.84
C LYS A 12 3.19 17.13 10.41
N GLU A 13 3.23 17.39 11.71
CA GLU A 13 4.39 17.97 12.40
C GLU A 13 5.61 17.05 12.31
N VAL A 14 5.44 15.77 12.66
CA VAL A 14 6.54 14.81 12.60
C VAL A 14 7.01 14.58 11.15
N GLU A 15 6.08 14.42 10.19
CA GLU A 15 6.48 14.32 8.79
C GLU A 15 7.15 15.60 8.28
N GLN A 16 6.78 16.79 8.78
CA GLN A 16 7.45 18.04 8.43
C GLN A 16 8.89 18.07 8.93
N ILE A 17 9.13 17.63 10.17
CA ILE A 17 10.47 17.50 10.77
C ILE A 17 11.34 16.55 9.94
N ILE A 18 10.80 15.37 9.58
CA ILE A 18 11.53 14.38 8.77
C ILE A 18 11.85 14.96 7.38
N ARG A 19 10.88 15.64 6.75
CA ARG A 19 11.08 16.30 5.44
C ARG A 19 12.15 17.39 5.51
N ASN A 20 12.11 18.24 6.52
CA ASN A 20 13.10 19.30 6.71
C ASN A 20 14.48 18.68 6.83
N PHE A 21 14.65 17.73 7.75
CA PHE A 21 15.92 17.03 7.94
C PHE A 21 16.43 16.37 6.65
N LEU A 22 15.56 15.71 5.89
CA LEU A 22 15.93 15.05 4.62
C LEU A 22 16.51 16.02 3.58
N TRP A 23 16.00 17.26 3.52
CA TRP A 23 16.41 18.22 2.49
C TRP A 23 17.45 19.22 2.97
N SER A 24 17.45 19.58 4.25
CA SER A 24 18.33 20.62 4.79
C SER A 24 19.47 20.10 5.65
N GLY A 25 19.33 18.90 6.23
CA GLY A 25 20.19 18.38 7.30
C GLY A 25 19.77 18.86 8.71
N ASP A 26 18.82 19.78 8.80
CA ASP A 26 18.35 20.38 10.05
C ASP A 26 16.80 20.31 10.12
N PRO A 27 16.21 19.68 11.15
CA PRO A 27 14.77 19.55 11.28
C PRO A 27 14.01 20.90 11.32
N SER A 28 14.68 21.99 11.70
CA SER A 28 14.12 23.33 11.85
C SER A 28 14.18 24.15 10.57
N VAL A 29 15.07 23.78 9.63
CA VAL A 29 15.33 24.56 8.42
C VAL A 29 14.56 23.97 7.23
N ARG A 30 13.70 24.79 6.63
CA ARG A 30 13.00 24.44 5.38
C ARG A 30 13.87 24.79 4.17
N LYS A 31 14.17 23.80 3.33
CA LYS A 31 14.78 23.99 2.00
C LYS A 31 13.79 23.69 0.87
N LEU A 32 14.21 23.98 -0.37
CA LEU A 32 13.45 23.64 -1.56
C LEU A 32 13.23 22.12 -1.62
N VAL A 33 11.95 21.72 -1.59
CA VAL A 33 11.54 20.34 -1.75
C VAL A 33 11.50 20.01 -3.24
N THR A 34 12.37 19.11 -3.70
CA THR A 34 12.43 18.76 -5.11
C THR A 34 11.58 17.55 -5.48
N VAL A 35 11.24 16.71 -4.49
CA VAL A 35 10.40 15.51 -4.65
C VAL A 35 9.24 15.54 -3.66
N SER A 36 8.02 15.28 -4.13
CA SER A 36 6.83 15.18 -3.27
C SER A 36 7.00 14.10 -2.20
N TRP A 37 6.47 14.34 -0.99
CA TRP A 37 6.56 13.38 0.11
C TRP A 37 5.98 12.00 -0.23
N ASP A 38 4.85 11.95 -0.94
CA ASP A 38 4.24 10.67 -1.35
C ASP A 38 5.21 9.83 -2.20
N LYS A 39 5.92 10.45 -3.15
CA LYS A 39 6.98 9.78 -3.92
C LYS A 39 8.12 9.32 -3.01
N VAL A 40 8.66 10.20 -2.16
CA VAL A 40 9.75 9.85 -1.21
C VAL A 40 9.41 8.58 -0.42
N CYS A 41 8.14 8.42 -0.04
CA CYS A 41 7.68 7.31 0.78
C CYS A 41 7.47 5.97 0.06
N LYS A 42 7.55 5.94 -1.27
CA LYS A 42 7.43 4.70 -2.04
C LYS A 42 8.70 3.86 -1.94
N PRO A 43 8.65 2.55 -2.23
CA PRO A 43 9.82 1.66 -2.13
C PRO A 43 11.01 2.09 -2.99
N GLU A 44 12.22 1.71 -2.56
CA GLU A 44 13.45 1.90 -3.32
C GLU A 44 13.42 1.18 -4.67
N GLU A 45 12.76 0.02 -4.74
CA GLU A 45 12.53 -0.73 -5.98
C GLU A 45 11.80 0.09 -7.05
N GLU A 46 10.97 1.04 -6.62
CA GLU A 46 10.21 1.95 -7.47
C GLU A 46 10.95 3.28 -7.71
N GLY A 47 12.25 3.33 -7.35
CA GLY A 47 13.14 4.47 -7.50
C GLY A 47 13.05 5.49 -6.38
N ASN A 48 12.33 5.23 -5.30
CA ASN A 48 12.12 6.20 -4.24
C ASN A 48 13.03 5.92 -3.03
N LEU A 49 12.81 6.58 -1.88
CA LEU A 49 13.68 6.41 -0.70
C LEU A 49 13.17 5.37 0.30
N GLY A 50 11.97 4.81 0.10
CA GLY A 50 11.42 3.79 0.99
C GLY A 50 11.02 4.30 2.39
N ILE A 51 11.00 5.62 2.61
CA ILE A 51 10.67 6.17 3.93
C ILE A 51 9.19 5.94 4.22
N LEU A 52 8.86 5.19 5.26
CA LEU A 52 7.46 4.91 5.57
C LEU A 52 6.71 6.18 6.02
N SER A 53 5.64 6.55 5.32
CA SER A 53 4.79 7.65 5.78
C SER A 53 3.97 7.22 7.00
N LEU A 54 3.97 8.09 8.01
CA LEU A 54 3.27 7.86 9.28
C LEU A 54 1.77 7.74 9.09
N LYS A 55 1.21 8.38 8.06
CA LYS A 55 -0.20 8.21 7.66
C LYS A 55 -0.50 6.75 7.31
N TYR A 56 0.34 6.13 6.48
CA TYR A 56 0.13 4.74 6.06
C TYR A 56 0.50 3.76 7.18
N ILE A 57 1.54 4.03 7.98
CA ILE A 57 1.86 3.22 9.17
C ILE A 57 0.67 3.18 10.13
N ASN A 58 0.11 4.34 10.48
CA ASN A 58 -1.04 4.41 11.37
C ASN A 58 -2.24 3.64 10.79
N MET A 59 -2.54 3.80 9.49
CA MET A 59 -3.59 3.02 8.85
C MET A 59 -3.33 1.52 8.91
N ALA A 60 -2.11 1.06 8.62
CA ALA A 60 -1.75 -0.35 8.67
C ALA A 60 -1.79 -0.92 10.10
N LEU A 61 -1.47 -0.13 11.12
CA LEU A 61 -1.64 -0.50 12.53
C LEU A 61 -3.12 -0.58 12.92
N MET A 62 -3.94 0.35 12.43
CA MET A 62 -5.40 0.26 12.59
C MET A 62 -5.98 -0.97 11.88
N MET A 63 -5.43 -1.33 10.71
CA MET A 63 -5.79 -2.57 10.02
C MET A 63 -5.34 -3.80 10.81
N LYS A 64 -4.17 -3.77 11.46
CA LYS A 64 -3.74 -4.86 12.36
C LYS A 64 -4.72 -5.06 13.51
N MET A 65 -5.21 -3.96 14.07
CA MET A 65 -6.24 -4.00 15.11
C MET A 65 -7.57 -4.54 14.56
N GLY A 66 -7.99 -4.08 13.37
CA GLY A 66 -9.19 -4.57 12.69
C GLY A 66 -9.10 -6.05 12.34
N TRP A 67 -7.93 -6.51 11.90
CA TRP A 67 -7.65 -7.93 11.66
C TRP A 67 -7.80 -8.74 12.95
N GLY A 68 -7.12 -8.33 14.02
CA GLY A 68 -7.26 -8.99 15.32
C GLY A 68 -8.70 -8.99 15.84
N PHE A 69 -9.45 -7.90 15.63
CA PHE A 69 -10.85 -7.84 16.00
C PHE A 69 -11.69 -8.90 15.27
N LEU A 70 -11.38 -9.17 13.99
CA LEU A 70 -12.13 -10.13 13.17
C LEU A 70 -11.68 -11.58 13.33
N THR A 71 -10.46 -11.83 13.84
CA THR A 71 -9.86 -13.18 13.82
C THR A 71 -9.33 -13.67 15.17
N SER A 72 -9.19 -12.80 16.17
CA SER A 72 -8.62 -13.17 17.47
C SER A 72 -9.69 -13.79 18.38
N GLU A 73 -9.28 -14.80 19.14
CA GLU A 73 -10.06 -15.45 20.20
C GLU A 73 -9.73 -14.85 21.59
N GLU A 74 -8.94 -13.78 21.63
CA GLU A 74 -8.60 -13.10 22.87
C GLU A 74 -9.77 -12.26 23.41
N SER A 75 -9.86 -12.14 24.74
CA SER A 75 -10.96 -11.47 25.44
C SER A 75 -11.23 -10.01 25.01
N TRP A 76 -10.21 -9.30 24.52
CA TRP A 76 -10.42 -7.95 23.99
C TRP A 76 -11.21 -7.97 22.67
N ALA A 77 -11.05 -9.00 21.84
CA ALA A 77 -11.80 -9.14 20.60
C ALA A 77 -13.27 -9.46 20.89
N ASP A 78 -13.55 -10.27 21.92
CA ASP A 78 -14.91 -10.50 22.43
C ASP A 78 -15.56 -9.20 22.91
N PHE A 79 -14.83 -8.38 23.68
CA PHE A 79 -15.31 -7.07 24.10
C PHE A 79 -15.63 -6.17 22.91
N PHE A 80 -14.78 -6.17 21.88
CA PHE A 80 -15.02 -5.40 20.67
C PHE A 80 -16.22 -5.94 19.91
N SER A 81 -16.42 -7.26 19.85
CA SER A 81 -17.56 -7.89 19.18
C SER A 81 -18.87 -7.52 19.87
N ALA A 82 -18.92 -7.63 21.20
CA ALA A 82 -20.09 -7.22 21.98
C ALA A 82 -20.43 -5.73 21.80
N LYS A 83 -19.40 -4.88 21.58
CA LYS A 83 -19.57 -3.43 21.47
C LYS A 83 -19.82 -2.93 20.05
N PHE A 84 -19.23 -3.55 19.04
CA PHE A 84 -19.15 -3.03 17.68
C PHE A 84 -19.74 -3.96 16.62
N THR A 85 -20.35 -5.06 17.02
CA THR A 85 -21.06 -5.99 16.13
C THR A 85 -22.56 -5.95 16.42
N LYS A 86 -23.36 -6.12 15.37
CA LYS A 86 -24.82 -6.27 15.45
C LYS A 86 -25.18 -7.72 15.84
N LYS A 87 -26.44 -7.96 16.18
CA LYS A 87 -26.95 -9.31 16.49
C LYS A 87 -26.77 -10.33 15.36
N ASN A 88 -26.71 -9.87 14.11
CA ASN A 88 -26.50 -10.72 12.93
C ASN A 88 -25.00 -11.02 12.66
N GLY A 89 -24.08 -10.58 13.51
CA GLY A 89 -22.64 -10.80 13.32
C GLY A 89 -21.94 -9.77 12.43
N GLU A 90 -22.67 -8.83 11.84
CA GLU A 90 -22.06 -7.75 11.05
C GLU A 90 -21.47 -6.64 11.93
N THR A 91 -20.35 -6.08 11.52
CA THR A 91 -19.81 -4.87 12.16
C THR A 91 -20.78 -3.70 11.98
N ILE A 92 -20.90 -2.85 13.01
CA ILE A 92 -21.74 -1.66 12.91
C ILE A 92 -21.20 -0.74 11.81
N ASN A 93 -22.06 -0.02 11.10
CA ASN A 93 -21.63 0.91 10.05
C ASN A 93 -22.03 2.37 10.36
N TYR A 94 -22.67 2.61 11.50
CA TYR A 94 -23.08 3.93 11.95
C TYR A 94 -22.05 4.56 12.90
N PHE A 95 -22.25 5.84 13.22
CA PHE A 95 -21.43 6.54 14.19
C PHE A 95 -21.70 6.02 15.60
N LYS A 96 -20.64 5.70 16.34
CA LYS A 96 -20.72 5.34 17.76
C LYS A 96 -19.73 6.21 18.52
N PRO A 97 -20.15 6.91 19.61
CA PRO A 97 -19.26 7.76 20.38
C PRO A 97 -18.19 6.90 21.07
N SER A 98 -17.07 6.74 20.41
CA SER A 98 -15.92 5.96 20.86
C SER A 98 -14.66 6.53 20.20
N SER A 99 -13.62 6.72 21.02
CA SER A 99 -12.30 7.16 20.57
C SER A 99 -11.62 6.17 19.61
N ILE A 100 -12.02 4.88 19.66
CA ILE A 100 -11.43 3.80 18.87
C ILE A 100 -12.21 3.62 17.56
N TRP A 101 -13.55 3.60 17.65
CA TRP A 101 -14.43 3.21 16.54
C TRP A 101 -14.25 4.07 15.29
N ASN A 102 -14.06 5.38 15.46
CA ASN A 102 -13.86 6.30 14.33
C ASN A 102 -12.60 6.00 13.50
N GLY A 103 -11.56 5.44 14.13
CA GLY A 103 -10.38 4.95 13.42
C GLY A 103 -10.60 3.55 12.85
N LEU A 104 -11.18 2.67 13.67
CA LEU A 104 -11.29 1.25 13.38
C LEU A 104 -12.27 0.95 12.25
N LYS A 105 -13.41 1.65 12.20
CA LYS A 105 -14.46 1.45 11.18
C LYS A 105 -13.92 1.45 9.75
N GLY A 106 -13.09 2.44 9.41
CA GLY A 106 -12.51 2.54 8.06
C GLY A 106 -11.45 1.46 7.80
N ALA A 107 -10.70 1.07 8.84
CA ALA A 107 -9.69 0.03 8.74
C ALA A 107 -10.32 -1.36 8.57
N ILE A 108 -11.42 -1.67 9.27
CA ILE A 108 -12.18 -2.93 9.14
C ILE A 108 -12.65 -3.11 7.70
N MET A 109 -13.30 -2.11 7.12
CA MET A 109 -13.76 -2.17 5.72
C MET A 109 -12.60 -2.45 4.76
N THR A 110 -11.46 -1.80 4.99
CA THR A 110 -10.24 -2.04 4.19
C THR A 110 -9.72 -3.47 4.40
N VAL A 111 -9.78 -3.99 5.61
CA VAL A 111 -9.37 -5.36 5.94
C VAL A 111 -10.28 -6.39 5.26
N GLU A 112 -11.59 -6.20 5.36
CA GLU A 112 -12.60 -7.08 4.74
C GLU A 112 -12.35 -7.20 3.24
N ASN A 113 -12.19 -6.06 2.54
CA ASN A 113 -11.92 -6.01 1.09
C ASN A 113 -10.59 -6.68 0.68
N ASN A 114 -9.63 -6.80 1.60
CA ASN A 114 -8.32 -7.39 1.34
C ASN A 114 -8.18 -8.79 1.97
N SER A 115 -9.29 -9.37 2.43
CA SER A 115 -9.36 -10.68 3.06
C SER A 115 -10.23 -11.64 2.27
N ARG A 116 -9.93 -12.93 2.35
CA ARG A 116 -10.77 -14.01 1.81
C ARG A 116 -11.02 -15.04 2.90
N TRP A 117 -11.99 -15.91 2.68
CA TRP A 117 -12.31 -16.99 3.60
C TRP A 117 -11.78 -18.32 3.08
N LEU A 118 -11.20 -19.10 3.99
CA LEU A 118 -11.02 -20.53 3.84
C LEU A 118 -12.25 -21.22 4.42
N ILE A 119 -12.86 -22.08 3.62
CA ILE A 119 -14.16 -22.69 3.89
C ILE A 119 -13.94 -23.84 4.88
N GLY A 120 -14.64 -23.78 6.02
CA GLY A 120 -14.77 -24.87 6.98
C GLY A 120 -16.20 -25.39 6.97
N ASN A 121 -16.99 -24.95 7.95
CA ASN A 121 -18.41 -25.30 8.08
C ASN A 121 -19.37 -24.29 7.41
N GLY A 122 -18.88 -23.14 6.95
CA GLY A 122 -19.63 -22.10 6.25
C GLY A 122 -20.57 -21.27 7.13
N HIS A 123 -20.60 -21.46 8.45
CA HIS A 123 -21.52 -20.72 9.33
C HIS A 123 -21.11 -19.25 9.53
N ASN A 124 -19.83 -18.93 9.40
CA ASN A 124 -19.33 -17.57 9.56
C ASN A 124 -19.25 -16.80 8.24
N ILE A 125 -19.43 -17.47 7.11
CA ILE A 125 -19.29 -16.90 5.76
C ILE A 125 -20.66 -16.50 5.21
N ASP A 126 -20.80 -15.25 4.79
CA ASP A 126 -21.93 -14.79 3.98
C ASP A 126 -21.74 -15.18 2.51
N PHE A 127 -22.71 -15.89 1.94
CA PHE A 127 -22.67 -16.39 0.58
C PHE A 127 -22.44 -15.28 -0.46
N TRP A 128 -23.08 -14.12 -0.29
CA TRP A 128 -23.10 -13.05 -1.28
C TRP A 128 -21.98 -12.03 -1.08
N ARG A 129 -21.69 -11.67 0.17
CA ARG A 129 -20.85 -10.52 0.53
C ARG A 129 -19.41 -10.88 0.83
N ASP A 130 -19.15 -12.10 1.27
CA ASP A 130 -17.79 -12.55 1.57
C ASP A 130 -17.13 -13.16 0.33
N CYS A 131 -15.81 -13.06 0.25
CA CYS A 131 -15.02 -13.69 -0.80
C CYS A 131 -14.52 -15.06 -0.32
N TRP A 132 -15.18 -16.13 -0.75
CA TRP A 132 -14.89 -17.51 -0.33
C TRP A 132 -14.52 -18.45 -1.49
N GLY A 133 -15.01 -18.19 -2.70
CA GLY A 133 -14.70 -19.00 -3.89
C GLY A 133 -13.86 -18.29 -4.97
N ALA A 134 -13.79 -16.96 -4.92
CA ALA A 134 -13.05 -16.13 -5.87
C ALA A 134 -12.42 -14.91 -5.17
N ASP A 135 -11.64 -14.13 -5.93
CA ASP A 135 -11.04 -12.87 -5.44
C ASP A 135 -12.03 -11.68 -5.40
N TYR A 136 -13.32 -11.96 -5.52
CA TYR A 136 -14.40 -10.98 -5.48
C TYR A 136 -15.62 -11.56 -4.77
N SER A 137 -16.52 -10.68 -4.31
CA SER A 137 -17.79 -11.09 -3.73
C SER A 137 -18.84 -11.30 -4.82
N LEU A 138 -19.74 -12.27 -4.65
CA LEU A 138 -20.78 -12.55 -5.66
C LEU A 138 -21.71 -11.34 -5.88
N ILE A 139 -21.91 -10.52 -4.84
CA ILE A 139 -22.72 -9.31 -4.95
C ILE A 139 -22.09 -8.25 -5.87
N GLU A 140 -20.76 -8.18 -5.92
CA GLU A 140 -20.02 -7.30 -6.83
C GLU A 140 -20.07 -7.86 -8.27
N ALA A 141 -19.96 -9.17 -8.41
CA ALA A 141 -19.94 -9.83 -9.73
C ALA A 141 -21.27 -9.65 -10.48
N VAL A 142 -22.40 -9.78 -9.78
CA VAL A 142 -23.75 -9.67 -10.36
C VAL A 142 -24.19 -8.20 -10.51
N SER A 143 -23.43 -7.24 -9.99
CA SER A 143 -23.75 -5.80 -10.07
C SER A 143 -25.17 -5.46 -9.56
N VAL A 144 -25.60 -6.12 -8.47
CA VAL A 144 -26.95 -5.95 -7.90
C VAL A 144 -27.12 -4.53 -7.35
N ASP A 145 -28.30 -3.91 -7.53
CA ASP A 145 -28.63 -2.61 -6.93
C ASP A 145 -28.37 -2.63 -5.41
N PRO A 146 -27.58 -1.67 -4.86
CA PRO A 146 -27.31 -1.54 -3.43
C PRO A 146 -28.55 -1.58 -2.52
N LYS A 147 -29.72 -1.21 -3.02
CA LYS A 147 -30.99 -1.29 -2.27
C LYS A 147 -31.39 -2.72 -1.93
N ILE A 148 -31.04 -3.69 -2.80
CA ILE A 148 -31.40 -5.09 -2.68
C ILE A 148 -30.43 -5.84 -1.74
N TRP A 149 -29.22 -5.31 -1.53
CA TRP A 149 -28.17 -5.97 -0.74
C TRP A 149 -28.63 -6.40 0.66
N ARG A 150 -29.55 -5.66 1.27
CA ARG A 150 -30.11 -5.98 2.60
C ARG A 150 -30.89 -7.29 2.64
N TYR A 151 -31.42 -7.74 1.50
CA TYR A 151 -32.23 -8.96 1.38
C TYR A 151 -31.39 -10.18 0.98
N LEU A 152 -30.18 -9.94 0.46
CA LEU A 152 -29.20 -10.97 0.12
C LEU A 152 -28.35 -11.30 1.35
N TYR A 153 -28.93 -12.05 2.28
CA TYR A 153 -28.26 -12.56 3.46
C TYR A 153 -28.51 -14.05 3.60
N VAL A 154 -27.50 -14.85 3.21
CA VAL A 154 -27.54 -16.31 3.25
C VAL A 154 -26.18 -16.79 3.73
N LYS A 155 -26.15 -17.69 4.72
CA LYS A 155 -24.89 -18.30 5.16
C LYS A 155 -24.45 -19.40 4.21
N LEU A 156 -23.15 -19.46 3.93
CA LEU A 156 -22.58 -20.49 3.06
C LEU A 156 -22.86 -21.91 3.59
N GLY A 157 -22.91 -22.07 4.91
CA GLY A 157 -23.24 -23.34 5.57
C GLY A 157 -24.62 -23.91 5.21
N SER A 158 -25.52 -23.10 4.64
CA SER A 158 -26.83 -23.59 4.15
C SER A 158 -26.73 -24.46 2.89
N ILE A 159 -25.64 -24.35 2.14
CA ILE A 159 -25.37 -25.16 0.94
C ILE A 159 -24.24 -26.17 1.17
N ILE A 160 -23.90 -26.45 2.43
CA ILE A 160 -22.88 -27.42 2.84
C ILE A 160 -23.56 -28.46 3.73
N ASP A 161 -23.47 -29.73 3.34
CA ASP A 161 -23.94 -30.85 4.14
C ASP A 161 -22.83 -31.87 4.46
N HIS A 162 -23.19 -33.01 5.07
CA HIS A 162 -22.28 -34.06 5.52
C HIS A 162 -21.53 -34.75 4.37
N SER A 163 -22.07 -34.71 3.14
CA SER A 163 -21.44 -35.24 1.93
C SER A 163 -20.67 -34.17 1.12
N GLY A 164 -20.58 -32.93 1.59
CA GLY A 164 -19.93 -31.81 0.90
C GLY A 164 -20.93 -30.76 0.40
N TRP A 165 -20.72 -30.26 -0.81
CA TRP A 165 -21.58 -29.22 -1.39
C TRP A 165 -22.98 -29.74 -1.72
N CYS A 166 -24.01 -29.06 -1.21
CA CYS A 166 -25.43 -29.32 -1.47
C CYS A 166 -26.12 -28.10 -2.10
N ALA A 167 -25.47 -27.51 -3.10
CA ALA A 167 -26.06 -26.43 -3.89
C ALA A 167 -27.06 -27.00 -4.92
N PRO A 168 -28.26 -26.41 -5.08
CA PRO A 168 -29.16 -26.74 -6.18
C PRO A 168 -28.45 -26.56 -7.54
N PRO A 169 -28.79 -27.35 -8.59
CA PRO A 169 -28.11 -27.27 -9.89
C PRO A 169 -28.03 -25.85 -10.45
N MET A 170 -29.13 -25.08 -10.38
CA MET A 170 -29.16 -23.68 -10.81
C MET A 170 -28.13 -22.79 -10.09
N VAL A 171 -27.88 -23.05 -8.80
CA VAL A 171 -26.87 -22.30 -8.03
C VAL A 171 -25.47 -22.76 -8.41
N ALA A 172 -25.25 -24.06 -8.61
CA ALA A 172 -23.97 -24.59 -9.05
C ALA A 172 -23.58 -24.06 -10.44
N ASP A 173 -24.54 -24.03 -11.38
CA ASP A 173 -24.35 -23.50 -12.73
C ASP A 173 -24.04 -21.99 -12.67
N PHE A 174 -24.81 -21.23 -11.87
CA PHE A 174 -24.55 -19.81 -11.64
C PHE A 174 -23.13 -19.57 -11.06
N LEU A 175 -22.69 -20.37 -10.10
CA LEU A 175 -21.34 -20.25 -9.53
C LEU A 175 -20.25 -20.57 -10.57
N ALA A 176 -20.47 -21.60 -11.39
CA ALA A 176 -19.55 -21.97 -12.46
C ALA A 176 -19.42 -20.88 -13.53
N GLU A 177 -20.50 -20.20 -13.89
CA GLU A 177 -20.48 -19.02 -14.78
C GLU A 177 -19.61 -17.88 -14.23
N HIS A 178 -19.52 -17.78 -12.90
CA HIS A 178 -18.67 -16.82 -12.20
C HIS A 178 -17.30 -17.42 -11.82
N GLY A 179 -16.89 -18.53 -12.44
CA GLY A 179 -15.57 -19.13 -12.23
C GLY A 179 -15.36 -19.75 -10.85
N ILE A 180 -16.44 -20.02 -10.11
CA ILE A 180 -16.42 -20.73 -8.83
C ILE A 180 -16.86 -22.17 -9.08
N ASP A 181 -15.90 -23.06 -9.31
CA ASP A 181 -16.18 -24.49 -9.41
C ASP A 181 -16.14 -25.13 -8.01
N LEU A 182 -17.33 -25.46 -7.49
CA LEU A 182 -17.49 -26.12 -6.19
C LEU A 182 -16.72 -27.43 -6.07
N ARG A 183 -16.44 -28.13 -7.18
CA ARG A 183 -15.69 -29.41 -7.16
C ARG A 183 -14.23 -29.23 -6.78
N ASN A 184 -13.67 -28.05 -7.04
CA ASN A 184 -12.28 -27.71 -6.71
C ASN A 184 -12.15 -27.09 -5.31
N LEU A 185 -13.26 -26.82 -4.63
CA LEU A 185 -13.28 -26.24 -3.30
C LEU A 185 -13.50 -27.35 -2.27
N GLU A 186 -12.43 -27.72 -1.58
CA GLU A 186 -12.50 -28.65 -0.46
C GLU A 186 -13.28 -28.03 0.70
N VAL A 187 -14.21 -28.81 1.28
CA VAL A 187 -15.01 -28.40 2.44
C VAL A 187 -14.79 -29.40 3.55
N ASN A 188 -14.51 -28.89 4.75
CA ASN A 188 -14.38 -29.70 5.95
C ASN A 188 -15.20 -29.12 7.09
N ARG A 189 -16.36 -29.74 7.35
CA ARG A 189 -17.32 -29.30 8.36
C ARG A 189 -16.81 -29.38 9.80
N ASN A 190 -15.76 -30.17 10.05
CA ASN A 190 -15.10 -30.26 11.36
C ASN A 190 -14.17 -29.09 11.63
N LEU A 191 -13.83 -28.32 10.58
CA LEU A 191 -13.03 -27.11 10.70
C LEU A 191 -13.93 -25.89 10.79
N ILE A 192 -13.49 -24.92 11.57
CA ILE A 192 -14.10 -23.60 11.65
C ILE A 192 -13.60 -22.77 10.46
N ASP A 193 -14.48 -21.95 9.88
CA ASP A 193 -14.13 -21.01 8.82
C ASP A 193 -12.98 -20.09 9.25
N LYS A 194 -11.99 -19.88 8.38
CA LYS A 194 -10.82 -19.05 8.69
C LYS A 194 -10.70 -17.89 7.71
N ARG A 195 -10.61 -16.68 8.23
CA ARG A 195 -10.28 -15.50 7.42
C ARG A 195 -8.78 -15.46 7.16
N VAL A 196 -8.38 -15.29 5.91
CA VAL A 196 -6.98 -15.20 5.47
C VAL A 196 -6.72 -13.93 4.65
N TRP A 197 -5.52 -13.38 4.82
CA TRP A 197 -5.08 -12.18 4.12
C TRP A 197 -4.69 -12.52 2.68
N ARG A 198 -5.25 -11.82 1.69
CA ARG A 198 -5.03 -12.16 0.27
C ARG A 198 -3.59 -11.89 -0.19
N HIS A 199 -2.93 -10.88 0.38
CA HIS A 199 -1.62 -10.42 -0.07
C HIS A 199 -0.44 -11.13 0.63
N HIS A 200 -0.65 -12.34 1.14
CA HIS A 200 0.39 -13.14 1.77
C HIS A 200 0.24 -14.61 1.37
N THR A 201 1.35 -15.26 1.02
CA THR A 201 1.36 -16.66 0.53
C THR A 201 0.73 -17.64 1.53
N GLN A 202 1.01 -17.44 2.83
CA GLN A 202 0.44 -18.23 3.92
C GLN A 202 -0.88 -17.67 4.48
N GLY A 203 -1.42 -16.60 3.89
CA GLY A 203 -2.66 -15.99 4.38
C GLY A 203 -2.55 -15.22 5.70
N THR A 204 -1.35 -14.99 6.23
CA THR A 204 -1.13 -14.29 7.49
C THR A 204 -1.11 -12.78 7.30
N PHE A 205 -1.71 -12.07 8.27
CA PHE A 205 -1.68 -10.61 8.27
C PHE A 205 -0.36 -10.10 8.84
N THR A 206 0.32 -9.25 8.09
CA THR A 206 1.46 -8.47 8.58
C THR A 206 1.27 -6.99 8.25
N VAL A 207 1.80 -6.12 9.10
CA VAL A 207 1.76 -4.65 8.88
C VAL A 207 2.42 -4.30 7.54
N ARG A 208 3.49 -5.01 7.17
CA ARG A 208 4.21 -4.80 5.90
C ARG A 208 3.34 -5.15 4.68
N CYS A 209 2.66 -6.30 4.69
CA CYS A 209 1.74 -6.68 3.61
C CYS A 209 0.53 -5.74 3.54
N ALA A 210 0.02 -5.28 4.69
CA ALA A 210 -1.06 -4.29 4.73
C ALA A 210 -0.62 -2.95 4.11
N LEU A 211 0.60 -2.48 4.39
CA LEU A 211 1.17 -1.28 3.76
C LEU A 211 1.30 -1.43 2.24
N ASP A 212 1.74 -2.60 1.77
CA ASP A 212 1.87 -2.86 0.32
C ASP A 212 0.52 -2.95 -0.40
N ALA A 213 -0.54 -3.40 0.30
CA ALA A 213 -1.88 -3.52 -0.24
C ALA A 213 -2.59 -2.16 -0.42
N ILE A 214 -2.35 -1.18 0.45
CA ILE A 214 -3.07 0.11 0.45
C ILE A 214 -2.37 1.22 -0.35
N ARG A 215 -1.14 0.99 -0.81
CA ARG A 215 -0.35 2.00 -1.53
C ARG A 215 -0.56 1.89 -3.05
N SER A 216 -0.33 2.99 -3.75
CA SER A 216 -0.18 2.96 -5.21
C SER A 216 1.17 2.35 -5.60
N LYS A 217 1.15 1.34 -6.48
CA LYS A 217 2.35 0.68 -7.00
C LYS A 217 2.83 1.39 -8.26
N ASN A 218 4.13 1.68 -8.32
CA ASN A 218 4.80 2.18 -9.51
C ASN A 218 5.62 1.05 -10.17
N PRO A 219 5.99 1.20 -11.46
CA PRO A 219 6.94 0.29 -12.09
C PRO A 219 8.29 0.31 -11.36
N LYS A 220 8.93 -0.85 -11.30
CA LYS A 220 10.28 -0.98 -10.74
C LYS A 220 11.29 -0.32 -11.67
N VAL A 221 12.32 0.29 -11.09
CA VAL A 221 13.38 0.95 -11.85
C VAL A 221 14.68 0.15 -11.81
N TRP A 222 15.35 0.01 -12.95
CA TRP A 222 16.59 -0.77 -13.06
C TRP A 222 17.75 -0.20 -12.23
N TRP A 223 17.74 1.10 -12.01
CA TRP A 223 18.82 1.82 -11.36
C TRP A 223 18.75 1.73 -9.83
N ASN A 224 17.69 1.18 -9.24
CA ASN A 224 17.59 1.02 -7.77
C ASN A 224 18.76 0.21 -7.17
N LYS A 225 19.43 -0.63 -7.97
CA LYS A 225 20.54 -1.49 -7.54
C LYS A 225 21.68 -0.73 -6.86
N PHE A 226 21.95 0.53 -7.23
CA PHE A 226 23.01 1.30 -6.58
C PHE A 226 22.68 1.66 -5.13
N MET A 227 21.40 1.72 -4.74
CA MET A 227 20.98 2.01 -3.36
C MET A 227 21.48 0.93 -2.39
N HIS A 228 21.54 -0.31 -2.86
CA HIS A 228 22.03 -1.45 -2.09
C HIS A 228 23.55 -1.66 -2.21
N CYS A 229 24.25 -0.87 -3.03
CA CYS A 229 25.71 -0.98 -3.14
C CYS A 229 26.38 -0.53 -1.85
N GLN A 230 27.11 -1.44 -1.18
CA GLN A 230 27.80 -1.13 0.08
C GLN A 230 29.02 -0.24 -0.12
N ALA A 231 29.62 -0.23 -1.31
CA ALA A 231 30.79 0.60 -1.62
C ALA A 231 30.45 2.10 -1.75
N LEU A 232 29.17 2.47 -1.88
CA LEU A 232 28.76 3.86 -1.99
C LEU A 232 28.46 4.47 -0.63
N TYR A 233 29.09 5.61 -0.35
CA TYR A 233 28.75 6.42 0.80
C TYR A 233 27.29 6.94 0.73
N PRO A 234 26.61 7.16 1.88
CA PRO A 234 25.24 7.66 1.91
C PRO A 234 25.00 8.93 1.09
N MET A 235 25.97 9.86 1.08
CA MET A 235 25.90 11.09 0.29
C MET A 235 25.89 10.81 -1.22
N SER A 236 26.73 9.87 -1.68
CA SER A 236 26.76 9.46 -3.09
C SER A 236 25.45 8.77 -3.50
N LYS A 237 24.86 7.94 -2.63
CA LYS A 237 23.54 7.33 -2.87
C LYS A 237 22.44 8.38 -3.00
N SER A 238 22.41 9.35 -2.08
CA SER A 238 21.46 10.48 -2.12
C SER A 238 21.60 11.29 -3.41
N PHE A 239 22.84 11.56 -3.85
CA PHE A 239 23.09 12.25 -5.11
C PHE A 239 22.59 11.44 -6.32
N LEU A 240 23.00 10.17 -6.44
CA LEU A 240 22.59 9.29 -7.54
C LEU A 240 21.08 9.07 -7.59
N TRP A 241 20.43 9.00 -6.43
CA TRP A 241 18.97 8.97 -6.34
C TRP A 241 18.32 10.21 -6.97
N ARG A 242 18.83 11.41 -6.64
CA ARG A 242 18.34 12.67 -7.22
C ARG A 242 18.60 12.75 -8.71
N VAL A 243 19.71 12.18 -9.19
CA VAL A 243 20.00 12.01 -10.62
C VAL A 243 18.95 11.10 -11.27
N GLY A 244 18.71 9.90 -10.71
CA GLY A 244 17.74 8.93 -11.22
C GLY A 244 16.30 9.45 -11.22
N GLN A 245 15.95 10.33 -10.27
CA GLN A 245 14.67 11.02 -10.20
C GLN A 245 14.57 12.26 -11.10
N ASN A 246 15.67 12.68 -11.74
CA ASN A 246 15.78 13.91 -12.53
C ASN A 246 15.31 15.15 -11.76
N VAL A 247 15.82 15.33 -10.53
CA VAL A 247 15.37 16.39 -9.60
C VAL A 247 16.49 17.28 -9.09
N LEU A 248 17.68 17.19 -9.70
CA LEU A 248 18.75 18.14 -9.45
C LEU A 248 18.32 19.54 -9.90
N ALA A 249 18.86 20.57 -9.25
CA ALA A 249 18.55 21.98 -9.53
C ALA A 249 19.29 22.49 -10.78
N THR A 250 19.24 21.71 -11.86
CA THR A 250 19.72 22.11 -13.18
C THR A 250 18.80 23.15 -13.79
N GLU A 251 19.34 23.99 -14.66
CA GLU A 251 18.56 25.03 -15.34
C GLU A 251 17.34 24.47 -16.09
N ASP A 252 17.45 23.30 -16.73
CA ASP A 252 16.30 22.64 -17.38
C ASP A 252 15.17 22.31 -16.38
N ASN A 253 15.52 21.82 -15.19
CA ASN A 253 14.57 21.44 -14.15
C ASN A 253 13.97 22.67 -13.46
N LEU A 254 14.73 23.76 -13.32
CA LEU A 254 14.23 25.04 -12.83
C LEU A 254 13.28 25.69 -13.84
N ARG A 255 13.58 25.60 -15.15
CA ARG A 255 12.67 26.01 -16.23
C ARG A 255 11.37 25.23 -16.24
N ARG A 256 11.41 23.90 -16.08
CA ARG A 256 10.21 23.06 -15.91
C ARG A 256 9.35 23.47 -14.71
N ARG A 257 9.93 24.17 -13.73
CA ARG A 257 9.24 24.70 -12.55
C ARG A 257 8.79 26.15 -12.71
N GLY A 258 8.92 26.74 -13.90
CA GLY A 258 8.44 28.09 -14.20
C GLY A 258 9.48 29.21 -14.00
N LEU A 259 10.73 28.88 -13.70
CA LEU A 259 11.80 29.88 -13.64
C LEU A 259 12.46 30.03 -15.02
N SER A 260 12.20 31.14 -15.71
CA SER A 260 12.74 31.39 -17.05
C SER A 260 14.05 32.18 -16.99
N PHE A 261 15.11 31.61 -17.52
CA PHE A 261 16.42 32.24 -17.70
C PHE A 261 17.17 31.55 -18.85
N PRO A 262 18.10 32.23 -19.55
CA PRO A 262 18.92 31.61 -20.60
C PRO A 262 19.69 30.43 -20.01
N SER A 263 19.68 29.29 -20.70
CA SER A 263 20.33 28.08 -20.22
C SER A 263 21.63 27.87 -20.94
N ARG A 264 22.71 27.82 -20.17
CA ARG A 264 24.06 27.63 -20.66
C ARG A 264 24.85 26.89 -19.58
N CYS A 265 25.40 25.75 -19.95
CA CYS A 265 26.22 24.94 -19.07
C CYS A 265 27.31 25.78 -18.41
N SER A 266 27.36 25.71 -17.09
CA SER A 266 28.31 26.42 -16.24
C SER A 266 29.76 25.89 -16.36
N LEU A 267 29.95 24.74 -17.01
CA LEU A 267 31.27 24.14 -17.27
C LEU A 267 31.78 24.48 -18.68
N CYS A 268 31.13 23.97 -19.73
CA CYS A 268 31.62 24.16 -21.10
C CYS A 268 31.19 25.47 -21.75
N HIS A 269 30.17 26.15 -21.19
CA HIS A 269 29.58 27.34 -21.78
C HIS A 269 29.14 27.19 -23.25
N ILE A 270 28.79 25.98 -23.73
CA ILE A 270 28.38 25.76 -25.13
C ILE A 270 26.93 25.30 -25.21
N HIS A 271 26.58 24.23 -24.50
CA HIS A 271 25.25 23.62 -24.57
C HIS A 271 24.35 24.05 -23.40
N SER A 272 23.05 23.79 -23.51
CA SER A 272 22.10 24.00 -22.40
C SER A 272 22.41 23.07 -21.22
N GLU A 273 22.22 23.57 -20.00
CA GLU A 273 22.45 22.80 -18.79
C GLU A 273 21.33 21.77 -18.54
N SER A 274 21.70 20.50 -18.60
CA SER A 274 20.83 19.37 -18.21
C SER A 274 21.64 18.38 -17.38
N ILE A 275 20.98 17.49 -16.65
CA ILE A 275 21.66 16.45 -15.85
C ILE A 275 22.55 15.56 -16.73
N HIS A 276 22.06 15.12 -17.89
CA HIS A 276 22.84 14.30 -18.82
C HIS A 276 24.07 15.03 -19.35
N HIS A 277 23.91 16.32 -19.68
CA HIS A 277 25.02 17.13 -20.12
C HIS A 277 26.06 17.33 -19.00
N LEU A 278 25.64 17.79 -17.83
CA LEU A 278 26.55 18.04 -16.71
C LEU A 278 27.30 16.80 -16.24
N LEU A 279 26.66 15.62 -16.29
CA LEU A 279 27.25 14.40 -15.75
C LEU A 279 27.90 13.50 -16.80
N ARG A 280 27.64 13.67 -18.09
CA ARG A 280 28.13 12.75 -19.14
C ARG A 280 28.56 13.46 -20.42
N ASP A 281 27.71 14.31 -20.99
CA ASP A 281 27.90 14.80 -22.37
C ASP A 281 28.74 16.09 -22.46
N CYS A 282 29.04 16.74 -21.33
CA CYS A 282 29.83 17.97 -21.32
C CYS A 282 31.27 17.69 -21.77
N GLY A 283 31.80 18.52 -22.68
CA GLY A 283 33.17 18.36 -23.20
C GLY A 283 34.27 18.40 -22.12
N ILE A 284 33.99 18.96 -20.94
CA ILE A 284 34.89 18.94 -19.78
C ILE A 284 34.74 17.64 -18.97
N VAL A 285 33.53 17.08 -18.88
CA VAL A 285 33.21 15.92 -18.02
C VAL A 285 33.36 14.60 -18.76
N ALA A 286 33.01 14.54 -20.05
CA ALA A 286 33.14 13.35 -20.89
C ALA A 286 34.55 12.74 -20.86
N PRO A 287 35.66 13.52 -20.93
CA PRO A 287 37.01 12.98 -20.85
C PRO A 287 37.32 12.30 -19.50
N LEU A 288 36.72 12.76 -18.39
CA LEU A 288 36.92 12.17 -17.06
C LEU A 288 36.41 10.73 -16.99
N TRP A 289 35.28 10.44 -17.64
CA TRP A 289 34.74 9.08 -17.73
C TRP A 289 35.58 8.16 -18.62
N LEU A 290 36.24 8.73 -19.63
CA LEU A 290 37.11 8.01 -20.56
C LEU A 290 38.54 7.84 -20.01
N GLY A 291 38.82 8.32 -18.79
CA GLY A 291 40.15 8.24 -18.18
C GLY A 291 41.21 9.09 -18.90
N GLN A 292 40.79 10.04 -19.74
CA GLN A 292 41.70 10.93 -20.45
C GLN A 292 42.09 12.06 -19.49
N LYS A 293 43.38 12.17 -19.16
CA LYS A 293 43.92 13.32 -18.42
C LYS A 293 43.56 14.58 -19.21
N THR A 294 42.76 15.45 -18.60
CA THR A 294 42.53 16.80 -19.12
C THR A 294 43.90 17.47 -19.26
N ARG A 295 44.32 17.76 -20.50
CA ARG A 295 45.44 18.66 -20.73
C ARG A 295 45.04 20.00 -20.11
N ASN A 296 45.73 20.38 -19.04
CA ASN A 296 45.75 21.77 -18.61
C ASN A 296 46.44 22.54 -19.73
N ASP A 297 45.66 23.21 -20.56
CA ASP A 297 46.18 24.29 -21.38
C ASP A 297 46.22 25.54 -20.49
N ASN A 298 47.44 26.10 -20.39
CA ASN A 298 47.81 27.29 -19.62
C ASN A 298 47.00 28.53 -19.98
#